data_AF-A0A534MUT8-F1
#
_entry.id   AF-A0A534MUT8-F1
#
_cell.length_a   1.000
_cell.length_b   1.000
_cell.length_c   1.000
_cell.angle_alpha   90.00
_cell.angle_beta   90.00
_cell.angle_gamma   90.00
#
_symmetry.space_group_name_H-M   'P 1'
#
loop_
_entity.id
_entity.type
_entity.pdbx_description
1 polymer ?
#
loop_
_entity_poly.entity_id
_entity_poly.type
_entity_poly.pdbx_seq_one_letter_code
_entity_poly.pdbx_strand_id
1 'polypeptide(L)'
;MSKTMTQVKLQDGTLIRHRVTGYEGRIEGTTEIKTCFTAGGELLVKSNSKEIFQYRVVVKGESMRRIAPAEDFEILEGVVEMICAACHSSFRTKPDFPDKPGGRCKCGGWICPSCLACQDAGTEPPCLKQQKRLARKLALQKKARMG
;
A
#
# COMPACT_ATOMS: atom_id res chain seq x y z
N MET A 1 11.97 -6.83 -29.17
CA MET A 1 12.44 -6.17 -27.94
C MET A 1 11.29 -6.08 -26.94
N SER A 2 11.22 -7.03 -26.01
CA SER A 2 10.13 -7.09 -25.03
C SER A 2 10.46 -6.17 -23.88
N LYS A 3 9.84 -4.99 -23.83
CA LYS A 3 9.80 -4.17 -22.62
C LYS A 3 9.19 -5.05 -21.53
N THR A 4 10.02 -5.59 -20.65
CA THR A 4 9.60 -6.07 -19.34
C THR A 4 9.04 -4.85 -18.63
N MET A 5 7.73 -4.62 -18.81
CA MET A 5 6.98 -3.73 -17.93
C MET A 5 7.13 -4.35 -16.55
N THR A 6 8.03 -3.76 -15.77
CA THR A 6 8.22 -4.06 -14.35
C THR A 6 6.83 -3.94 -13.73
N GLN A 7 6.20 -5.08 -13.44
CA GLN A 7 4.87 -5.10 -12.86
C GLN A 7 4.96 -4.33 -11.54
N VAL A 8 4.44 -3.11 -11.53
CA VAL A 8 4.38 -2.29 -10.33
C VAL A 8 3.35 -2.95 -9.44
N LYS A 9 3.82 -3.82 -8.54
CA LYS A 9 2.95 -4.48 -7.57
C LYS A 9 2.43 -3.40 -6.61
N LEU A 10 1.22 -2.93 -6.87
CA LEU A 10 0.52 -1.99 -6.01
C LEU A 10 0.40 -2.61 -4.61
N GLN A 11 0.61 -1.78 -3.59
CA GLN A 11 0.65 -2.23 -2.20
C GLN A 11 -0.74 -2.09 -1.58
N ASP A 12 -1.00 -2.89 -0.55
CA ASP A 12 -2.21 -2.74 0.25
C ASP A 12 -2.24 -1.35 0.88
N GLY A 13 -3.43 -0.76 0.95
CA GLY A 13 -3.67 0.61 1.39
C GLY A 13 -3.46 1.68 0.31
N THR A 14 -2.93 1.34 -0.88
CA THR A 14 -2.73 2.32 -1.98
C THR A 14 -4.07 2.91 -2.41
N LEU A 15 -4.16 4.25 -2.43
CA LEU A 15 -5.30 4.98 -2.96
C LEU A 15 -5.27 4.97 -4.50
N ILE A 16 -6.34 4.48 -5.10
CA ILE A 16 -6.48 4.36 -6.55
C ILE A 16 -7.82 4.93 -7.03
N ARG A 17 -7.88 5.23 -8.34
CA ARG A 17 -9.10 5.50 -9.09
C ARG A 17 -9.20 4.53 -10.27
N HIS A 18 -10.36 3.94 -10.48
CA HIS A 18 -10.59 3.11 -11.66
C HIS A 18 -10.80 3.99 -12.90
N ARG A 19 -10.05 3.72 -13.98
CA ARG A 19 -10.01 4.55 -15.19
C ARG A 19 -11.35 4.62 -15.94
N VAL A 20 -12.07 3.51 -16.02
CA VAL A 20 -13.36 3.42 -16.75
C VAL A 20 -14.55 3.82 -15.89
N THR A 21 -14.74 3.15 -14.76
CA THR A 21 -15.91 3.35 -13.89
C THR A 21 -15.78 4.52 -12.92
N GLY A 22 -14.58 5.08 -12.75
CA GLY A 22 -14.33 6.30 -11.97
C GLY A 22 -14.37 6.14 -10.46
N TYR A 23 -14.60 4.95 -9.90
CA TYR A 23 -14.65 4.77 -8.45
C TYR A 23 -13.27 4.96 -7.82
N GLU A 24 -13.25 5.49 -6.59
CA GLU A 24 -12.05 5.65 -5.78
C GLU A 24 -12.06 4.68 -4.60
N GLY A 25 -10.92 4.08 -4.30
CA GLY A 25 -10.82 3.13 -3.22
C GLY A 25 -9.39 2.81 -2.81
N ARG A 26 -9.26 1.99 -1.78
CA ARG A 26 -7.96 1.47 -1.31
C ARG A 26 -7.82 0.01 -1.63
N ILE A 27 -6.62 -0.38 -2.03
CA ILE A 27 -6.29 -1.80 -2.24
C ILE A 27 -6.30 -2.52 -0.89
N GLU A 28 -7.07 -3.59 -0.77
CA GLU A 28 -7.14 -4.46 0.42
C GLU A 28 -6.24 -5.70 0.25
N GLY A 29 -5.88 -6.04 -0.99
CA GLY A 29 -5.05 -7.20 -1.30
C GLY A 29 -5.09 -7.60 -2.76
N THR A 30 -4.42 -8.70 -3.08
CA THR A 30 -4.49 -9.36 -4.39
C THR A 30 -5.19 -10.71 -4.29
N THR A 31 -5.82 -11.14 -5.37
CA THR A 31 -6.41 -12.48 -5.51
C THR A 31 -5.90 -13.17 -6.77
N GLU A 32 -5.55 -14.46 -6.67
CA GLU A 32 -5.02 -15.27 -7.76
C GLU A 32 -6.13 -15.96 -8.59
N ILE A 33 -7.31 -15.34 -8.68
CA ILE A 33 -8.47 -15.96 -9.32
C ILE A 33 -8.30 -15.92 -10.83
N LYS A 34 -7.98 -17.08 -11.41
CA LYS A 34 -7.83 -17.27 -12.86
C LYS A 34 -9.10 -17.02 -13.68
N THR A 35 -10.26 -16.95 -13.04
CA THR A 35 -11.59 -16.96 -13.68
C THR A 35 -12.36 -15.63 -13.59
N CYS A 36 -11.82 -14.62 -12.91
CA CYS A 36 -12.48 -13.33 -12.73
C CYS A 36 -11.77 -12.17 -13.43
N PHE A 37 -10.79 -12.47 -14.31
CA PHE A 37 -10.10 -11.46 -15.10
C PHE A 37 -11.10 -10.62 -15.89
N THR A 38 -11.32 -9.41 -15.41
CA THR A 38 -12.14 -8.39 -16.03
C THR A 38 -11.22 -7.25 -16.41
N ALA A 39 -11.27 -6.76 -17.64
CA ALA A 39 -10.59 -5.51 -18.02
C ALA A 39 -11.66 -4.50 -18.41
N GLY A 40 -11.59 -3.28 -17.87
CA GLY A 40 -12.65 -2.29 -18.05
C GLY A 40 -14.03 -2.72 -17.53
N GLY A 41 -14.11 -3.78 -16.73
CA GLY A 41 -15.36 -4.36 -16.22
C GLY A 41 -15.96 -5.50 -17.05
N GLU A 42 -15.31 -5.94 -18.14
CA GLU A 42 -15.79 -7.04 -18.99
C GLU A 42 -14.98 -8.32 -18.79
N LEU A 43 -15.65 -9.48 -18.76
CA LEU A 43 -15.00 -10.79 -18.57
C LEU A 43 -14.08 -11.11 -19.75
N LEU A 44 -12.79 -11.28 -19.50
CA LEU A 44 -11.81 -11.61 -20.52
C LEU A 44 -11.96 -13.09 -20.93
N VAL A 45 -12.39 -13.34 -22.17
CA VAL A 45 -12.52 -14.69 -22.76
C VAL A 45 -11.15 -15.40 -22.89
N LYS A 46 -10.06 -14.63 -22.94
CA LYS A 46 -8.67 -15.11 -22.86
C LYS A 46 -7.84 -14.10 -22.07
N SER A 47 -7.18 -14.55 -21.00
CA SER A 47 -6.22 -13.76 -20.23
C SER A 47 -4.94 -13.53 -21.06
N ASN A 48 -4.96 -12.53 -21.94
CA ASN A 48 -3.76 -12.11 -22.68
C ASN A 48 -2.83 -11.22 -21.85
N SER A 49 -3.30 -10.69 -20.72
CA SER A 49 -2.43 -10.03 -19.75
C SER A 49 -1.67 -11.11 -18.97
N LYS A 50 -0.35 -10.98 -18.85
CA LYS A 50 0.49 -11.83 -17.99
C LYS A 50 0.25 -11.56 -16.50
N GLU A 51 -0.91 -11.02 -16.15
CA GLU A 51 -1.28 -10.72 -14.78
C GLU A 51 -1.79 -12.00 -14.13
N ILE A 52 -1.08 -12.45 -13.10
CA ILE A 52 -1.39 -13.69 -12.37
C ILE A 52 -2.38 -13.41 -11.23
N PHE A 53 -2.72 -12.14 -11.00
CA PHE A 53 -3.52 -11.69 -9.87
C PHE A 53 -4.31 -10.42 -10.20
N GLN A 54 -5.49 -10.26 -9.59
CA GLN A 54 -6.29 -9.03 -9.60
C GLN A 54 -6.29 -8.37 -8.21
N TYR A 55 -6.53 -7.07 -8.16
CA TYR A 55 -6.58 -6.33 -6.90
C TYR A 55 -7.99 -6.23 -6.37
N ARG A 56 -8.12 -6.49 -5.06
CA ARG A 56 -9.33 -6.23 -4.29
C ARG A 56 -9.30 -4.80 -3.79
N VAL A 57 -10.34 -4.03 -4.08
CA VAL A 57 -10.46 -2.62 -3.72
C VAL A 57 -11.65 -2.42 -2.81
N VAL A 58 -11.43 -1.72 -1.70
CA VAL A 58 -12.47 -1.24 -0.79
C VAL A 58 -12.81 0.20 -1.18
N VAL A 59 -14.06 0.40 -1.55
CA VAL A 59 -14.64 1.70 -1.89
C VAL A 59 -15.44 2.22 -0.69
N LYS A 60 -15.23 3.48 -0.32
CA LYS A 60 -15.93 4.06 0.83
C LYS A 60 -17.43 4.14 0.53
N GLY A 61 -18.25 3.52 1.37
CA GLY A 61 -19.71 3.49 1.22
C GLY A 61 -20.24 2.25 0.47
N GLU A 62 -19.37 1.39 -0.06
CA GLU A 62 -19.76 0.10 -0.61
C GLU A 62 -19.54 -1.03 0.41
N SER A 63 -20.49 -1.96 0.50
CA SER A 63 -20.35 -3.18 1.31
C SER A 63 -19.53 -4.27 0.60
N MET A 64 -19.52 -4.24 -0.73
CA MET A 64 -18.86 -5.22 -1.58
C MET A 64 -17.49 -4.70 -2.03
N ARG A 65 -16.53 -5.62 -2.19
CA ARG A 65 -15.22 -5.31 -2.76
C ARG A 65 -15.34 -5.25 -4.27
N ARG A 66 -14.63 -4.31 -4.89
CA ARG A 66 -14.39 -4.30 -6.33
C ARG A 66 -13.14 -5.12 -6.63
N ILE A 67 -13.12 -5.77 -7.79
CA ILE A 67 -11.95 -6.54 -8.26
C ILE A 67 -11.62 -6.04 -9.66
N ALA A 68 -10.38 -5.61 -9.85
CA ALA A 68 -9.89 -5.19 -11.16
C ALA A 68 -8.36 -5.40 -11.29
N PRO A 69 -7.84 -5.51 -12.53
CA PRO A 69 -6.43 -5.59 -12.85
C PRO A 69 -5.69 -4.29 -12.53
N ALA A 70 -4.36 -4.33 -12.45
CA ALA A 70 -3.55 -3.14 -12.16
C ALA A 70 -3.73 -2.05 -13.22
N GLU A 71 -3.87 -2.50 -14.47
CA GLU A 71 -4.00 -1.70 -15.69
C GLU A 71 -5.21 -0.76 -15.67
N ASP A 72 -6.28 -1.19 -14.98
CA ASP A 72 -7.53 -0.41 -14.86
C ASP A 72 -7.42 0.70 -13.81
N PHE A 73 -6.33 0.77 -13.05
CA PHE A 73 -6.16 1.76 -12.00
C PHE A 73 -5.24 2.91 -12.40
N GLU A 74 -5.59 4.06 -11.87
CA GLU A 74 -4.73 5.23 -11.73
C GLU A 74 -4.37 5.38 -10.25
N ILE A 75 -3.07 5.47 -9.95
CA ILE A 75 -2.60 5.67 -8.59
C ILE A 75 -2.79 7.15 -8.25
N LEU A 76 -3.68 7.43 -7.30
CA LEU A 76 -3.92 8.80 -6.80
C LEU A 76 -2.95 9.17 -5.67
N GLU A 77 -2.19 8.19 -5.17
CA GLU A 77 -1.33 8.34 -4.01
C GLU A 77 -0.03 9.07 -4.38
N GLY A 78 -0.05 10.40 -4.27
CA GLY A 78 1.12 11.27 -4.44
C GLY A 78 2.00 11.37 -3.19
N VAL A 79 3.11 12.11 -3.31
CA VAL A 79 3.91 12.54 -2.16
C VAL A 79 3.10 13.56 -1.36
N VAL A 80 2.70 13.21 -0.15
CA VAL A 80 1.92 14.03 0.78
C VAL A 80 2.73 14.30 2.04
N GLU A 81 2.60 15.49 2.61
CA GLU A 81 3.14 15.77 3.93
C GLU A 81 2.18 15.28 5.02
N MET A 82 2.69 14.51 5.97
CA MET A 82 1.90 13.97 7.07
C MET A 82 2.58 14.21 8.41
N ILE A 83 1.77 14.36 9.45
CA ILE A 83 2.23 14.49 10.83
C ILE A 83 2.13 13.11 11.50
N CYS A 84 3.24 12.63 12.06
CA CYS A 84 3.24 11.37 12.80
C CYS A 84 2.49 11.53 14.13
N ALA A 85 1.44 10.74 14.37
CA ALA A 85 0.67 10.76 15.62
C ALA A 85 1.50 10.32 16.85
N ALA A 86 2.60 9.57 16.64
CA ALA A 86 3.41 9.06 17.75
C ALA A 86 4.52 10.03 18.20
N CYS A 87 5.10 10.81 17.29
CA CYS A 87 6.22 11.71 17.61
C CYS A 87 6.03 13.15 17.12
N HIS A 88 4.88 13.45 16.51
CA HIS A 88 4.49 14.75 15.99
C HIS A 88 5.42 15.37 14.93
N SER A 89 6.43 14.63 14.46
CA SER A 89 7.26 15.11 13.34
C SER A 89 6.49 15.07 12.04
N SER A 90 6.58 16.13 11.24
CA SER A 90 6.14 16.09 9.85
C SER A 90 7.11 15.29 8.98
N PHE A 91 6.59 14.62 7.97
CA PHE A 91 7.40 13.94 6.96
C PHE A 91 6.65 13.83 5.63
N ARG A 92 7.41 13.79 4.53
CA ARG A 92 6.88 13.52 3.20
C ARG A 92 6.79 12.03 2.95
N THR A 93 5.63 11.56 2.51
CA THR A 93 5.41 10.16 2.14
C THR A 93 6.17 9.80 0.87
N LYS A 94 6.55 8.53 0.77
CA LYS A 94 7.22 7.93 -0.39
C LYS A 94 6.43 6.68 -0.77
N PRO A 95 5.35 6.80 -1.56
CA PRO A 95 4.50 5.68 -1.95
C PRO A 95 5.28 4.50 -2.53
N ASP A 96 6.32 4.80 -3.31
CA ASP A 96 7.17 3.81 -3.99
C ASP A 96 8.19 3.08 -3.08
N PHE A 97 8.19 3.33 -1.76
CA PHE A 97 9.20 2.83 -0.82
C PHE A 97 8.63 1.81 0.19
N PRO A 98 8.27 0.59 -0.25
CA PRO A 98 7.67 -0.40 0.65
C PRO A 98 8.61 -0.81 1.78
N ASP A 99 8.05 -1.00 2.98
CA ASP A 99 8.69 -1.43 4.23
C ASP A 99 9.89 -0.57 4.68
N LYS A 100 10.02 0.65 4.14
CA LYS A 100 11.10 1.60 4.44
C LYS A 100 10.57 2.88 5.12
N PRO A 101 11.42 3.61 5.87
CA PRO A 101 11.11 4.95 6.38
C PRO A 101 10.52 5.87 5.31
N GLY A 102 9.37 6.49 5.61
CA GLY A 102 8.63 7.36 4.70
C GLY A 102 7.67 6.63 3.76
N GLY A 103 7.79 5.31 3.59
CA GLY A 103 6.90 4.55 2.71
C GLY A 103 5.89 3.67 3.45
N ARG A 104 5.24 2.77 2.70
CA ARG A 104 4.14 1.92 3.19
C ARG A 104 4.67 0.71 3.96
N CYS A 105 4.08 0.40 5.12
CA CYS A 105 4.25 -0.87 5.80
C CYS A 105 3.38 -1.95 5.15
N LYS A 106 3.73 -3.23 5.34
CA LYS A 106 2.87 -4.37 4.92
C LYS A 106 1.40 -4.28 5.32
N CYS A 107 1.10 -3.65 6.46
CA CYS A 107 -0.27 -3.42 6.94
C CYS A 107 -0.97 -2.24 6.26
N GLY A 108 -0.36 -1.68 5.22
CA GLY A 108 -0.87 -0.52 4.49
C GLY A 108 -0.67 0.81 5.20
N GLY A 109 -0.24 0.89 6.46
CA GLY A 109 0.07 2.15 7.15
C GLY A 109 1.36 2.83 6.66
N TRP A 110 1.55 4.12 6.98
CA TRP A 110 2.80 4.83 6.66
C TRP A 110 3.86 4.66 7.74
N ILE A 111 5.12 4.51 7.37
CA ILE A 111 6.23 4.36 8.33
C ILE A 111 6.85 5.73 8.58
N CYS A 112 6.69 6.27 9.79
CA CYS A 112 7.33 7.53 10.16
C CYS A 112 8.87 7.39 10.10
N PRO A 113 9.61 8.27 9.41
CA PRO A 113 11.06 8.18 9.36
C PRO A 113 11.75 8.56 10.67
N SER A 114 11.12 9.41 11.48
CA SER A 114 11.66 9.90 12.74
C SER A 114 11.58 8.86 13.86
N CYS A 115 10.43 8.22 14.05
CA CYS A 115 10.24 7.25 15.14
C CYS A 115 10.04 5.81 14.65
N LEU A 116 9.95 5.55 13.35
CA LEU A 116 9.67 4.23 12.77
C LEU A 116 8.30 3.66 13.15
N ALA A 117 7.41 4.46 13.76
CA ALA A 117 6.05 4.03 14.04
C ALA A 117 5.25 3.84 12.74
N CYS A 118 4.44 2.79 12.70
CA CYS A 118 3.41 2.62 11.69
C CYS A 118 2.24 3.58 12.02
N GLN A 119 1.81 4.36 11.02
CA GLN A 119 0.64 5.23 11.07
C GLN A 119 -0.51 4.46 10.43
N ASP A 120 -1.01 3.44 11.14
CA ASP A 120 -1.93 2.43 10.63
C ASP A 120 -3.07 3.01 9.77
N ALA A 121 -3.46 2.26 8.74
CA ALA A 121 -4.63 2.57 7.92
C ALA A 121 -5.93 1.92 8.45
N GLY A 122 -5.91 1.34 9.66
CA GLY A 122 -7.05 0.66 10.27
C GLY A 122 -6.73 -0.12 11.56
N THR A 123 -7.78 -0.66 12.18
CA THR A 123 -7.91 -1.25 13.54
C THR A 123 -7.16 -2.59 13.76
N GLU A 124 -5.98 -2.77 13.20
CA GLU A 124 -5.13 -3.95 13.43
C GLU A 124 -4.06 -3.65 14.51
N PRO A 125 -3.56 -4.68 15.23
CA PRO A 125 -2.52 -4.48 16.22
C PRO A 125 -1.23 -3.92 15.59
N PRO A 126 -0.46 -3.08 16.31
CA PRO A 126 0.66 -2.36 15.74
C PRO A 126 1.69 -3.30 15.11
N CYS A 127 2.10 -3.01 13.88
CA CYS A 127 2.84 -3.93 13.04
C CYS A 127 4.18 -4.35 13.71
N LEU A 128 4.28 -5.62 14.16
CA LEU A 128 5.35 -6.16 15.03
C LEU A 128 6.78 -5.85 14.54
N LYS A 129 6.99 -5.80 13.22
CA LYS A 129 8.29 -5.46 12.64
C LYS A 129 8.72 -4.02 12.96
N GLN A 130 7.78 -3.09 12.95
CA GLN A 130 8.05 -1.70 13.27
C GLN A 130 8.27 -1.50 14.77
N GLN A 131 7.50 -2.20 15.62
CA GLN A 131 7.76 -2.23 17.06
C GLN A 131 9.18 -2.72 17.38
N LYS A 132 9.62 -3.82 16.75
CA LYS A 132 10.99 -4.33 16.92
C LYS A 132 12.04 -3.32 16.46
N ARG A 133 11.79 -2.58 15.37
CA ARG A 133 12.69 -1.52 14.89
C ARG A 133 12.75 -0.34 15.87
N LEU A 134 11.61 0.11 16.40
CA LEU A 134 11.54 1.15 17.42
C LEU A 134 12.29 0.75 18.69
N ALA A 135 12.04 -0.46 19.20
CA ALA A 135 12.71 -0.98 20.39
C ALA A 135 14.25 -1.03 20.23
N ARG A 136 14.73 -1.48 19.05
CA ARG A 136 16.16 -1.44 18.72
C ARG A 136 16.73 -0.02 18.71
N LYS A 137 16.00 0.94 18.11
CA LYS A 137 16.42 2.34 18.08
C LYS A 137 16.53 2.93 19.49
N LEU A 138 15.54 2.69 20.34
CA LEU A 138 15.55 3.15 21.73
C LEU A 138 16.69 2.50 22.53
N ALA A 139 16.94 1.21 22.34
CA ALA A 139 18.07 0.52 22.98
C ALA A 139 19.44 1.10 22.55
N LEU A 140 19.61 1.43 21.27
CA LEU A 140 20.83 2.08 20.77
C LEU A 140 21.01 3.49 21.33
N GLN A 141 19.94 4.29 21.41
CA GLN A 141 19.98 5.61 22.01
C GLN A 141 20.32 5.57 23.50
N LYS A 142 19.79 4.59 24.24
CA LYS A 142 20.13 4.40 25.65
C LYS A 142 21.62 4.08 25.83
N LYS A 143 22.18 3.20 24.99
CA LYS A 143 23.62 2.90 25.01
C LYS A 143 24.47 4.13 24.70
N ALA A 144 24.10 4.92 23.69
CA ALA A 144 24.83 6.11 23.29
C ALA A 144 24.75 7.28 24.30
N ARG A 145 23.79 7.25 25.25
CA ARG A 145 23.70 8.23 26.35
C ARG A 145 24.43 7.80 27.62
N MET A 146 24.82 6.53 27.72
CA MET A 146 25.48 5.94 28.89
C MET A 146 26.98 5.72 28.71
N GLY A 147 27.50 5.90 27.50
CA GLY A 147 28.94 5.94 27.19
C GLY A 147 29.34 7.35 26.79
#